data_AF-A0A840PVA3-F1
#
_entry.id   AF-A0A840PVA3-F1
#
_cell.length_a   1.000
_cell.length_b   1.000
_cell.length_c   1.000
_cell.angle_alpha   90.00
_cell.angle_beta   90.00
_cell.angle_gamma   90.00
#
_symmetry.space_group_name_H-M   'P 1'
#
loop_
_entity.id
_entity.type
_entity.pdbx_description
1 polymer ?
#
loop_
_entity_poly.entity_id
_entity_poly.type
_entity_poly.pdbx_seq_one_letter_code
_entity_poly.pdbx_strand_id
1 'polypeptide(L)' 'MSRRAILRWPNGSDWGHLATVPDDGGLPRFAGFVRMTDQRVQHLLARTTARPADGDMWEIHFTFAECELIAA' A
#
# COMPACT_ATOMS: atom_id res chain seq x y z
N MET A 1 -3.33 -6.08 -17.05
CA MET A 1 -2.77 -4.74 -16.84
C MET A 1 -2.53 -4.57 -15.34
N SER A 2 -1.29 -4.34 -14.95
CA SER A 2 -0.89 -4.34 -13.53
C SER A 2 -1.22 -3.00 -12.90
N ARG A 3 -2.46 -2.87 -12.40
CA ARG A 3 -2.85 -1.73 -11.56
C ARG A 3 -1.81 -1.59 -10.43
N ARG A 4 -1.31 -0.39 -10.21
CA ARG A 4 -0.40 -0.08 -9.11
C ARG A 4 -1.19 0.50 -7.94
N ALA A 5 -0.67 0.32 -6.73
CA ALA A 5 -1.24 0.84 -5.51
C ALA A 5 -0.14 1.32 -4.56
N ILE A 6 -0.53 2.26 -3.71
CA ILE A 6 0.32 2.83 -2.68
C ILE A 6 -0.42 2.66 -1.35
N LEU A 7 0.23 2.03 -0.39
CA LEU A 7 -0.21 2.07 1.02
C LEU A 7 0.72 3.02 1.75
N ARG A 8 0.17 4.07 2.36
CA ARG A 8 0.91 5.10 3.10
C ARG A 8 0.38 5.25 4.52
N TRP A 9 1.24 5.29 5.52
CA TRP A 9 0.86 5.37 6.94
C TRP A 9 1.90 6.16 7.75
N PRO A 10 1.50 6.88 8.82
CA PRO A 10 2.46 7.43 9.78
C PRO A 10 3.16 6.30 10.55
N ASN A 11 4.43 6.46 10.89
CA ASN A 11 5.16 5.45 11.68
C ASN A 11 4.45 5.19 13.02
N GLY A 12 4.22 3.91 13.36
CA GLY A 12 3.52 3.50 14.59
C GLY A 12 1.99 3.64 14.55
N SER A 13 1.40 4.06 13.43
CA SER A 13 -0.06 4.13 13.25
C SER A 13 -0.69 2.75 13.05
N ASP A 14 -1.89 2.56 13.64
CA ASP A 14 -2.74 1.38 13.42
C ASP A 14 -3.41 1.36 12.04
N TRP A 15 -3.42 2.48 11.34
CA TRP A 15 -4.16 2.67 10.09
C TRP A 15 -3.27 3.26 8.98
N GLY A 16 -3.49 2.78 7.76
CA GLY A 16 -2.88 3.29 6.54
C GLY A 16 -3.90 3.70 5.49
N HIS A 17 -3.50 4.63 4.62
CA HIS A 17 -4.25 5.10 3.46
C HIS A 17 -3.85 4.29 2.25
N LEU A 18 -4.82 3.65 1.61
CA LEU A 18 -4.63 2.94 0.36
C LEU A 18 -5.08 3.84 -0.80
N ALA A 19 -4.22 3.98 -1.80
CA ALA A 19 -4.52 4.65 -3.06
C ALA A 19 -4.18 3.74 -4.25
N THR A 20 -4.95 3.88 -5.32
CA THR A 20 -4.68 3.24 -6.61
C THR A 20 -4.03 4.23 -7.56
N VAL A 21 -3.05 3.78 -8.33
CA VAL A 21 -2.33 4.60 -9.30
C VAL A 21 -2.78 4.17 -10.71
N PRO A 22 -3.40 5.08 -11.48
CA PRO A 22 -3.73 4.84 -12.88
C PRO A 22 -2.50 4.51 -13.74
N ASP A 23 -2.63 3.58 -14.67
CA ASP A 23 -1.53 3.19 -15.58
C ASP A 23 -1.16 4.28 -16.59
N ASP A 24 -2.07 5.22 -16.83
CA ASP A 24 -1.91 6.37 -17.74
C ASP A 24 -1.12 7.54 -17.14
N GLY A 25 -0.56 7.36 -15.93
CA GLY A 25 0.20 8.41 -15.24
C GLY A 25 -0.66 9.44 -14.52
N GLY A 26 -1.96 9.19 -14.36
CA GLY A 26 -2.86 10.01 -13.56
C GLY A 26 -2.51 10.05 -12.06
N LEU A 27 -3.11 11.00 -11.34
CA LEU A 27 -2.92 11.14 -9.90
C LEU A 27 -3.43 9.91 -9.14
N PRO A 28 -2.77 9.50 -8.04
CA PRO A 28 -3.27 8.46 -7.15
C PRO A 28 -4.67 8.79 -6.64
N ARG A 29 -5.57 7.79 -6.69
CA ARG A 29 -6.95 7.91 -6.24
C ARG A 29 -7.11 7.16 -4.92
N PHE A 30 -7.60 7.86 -3.91
CA PHE A 30 -7.93 7.26 -2.62
C PHE A 30 -8.90 6.08 -2.80
N ALA A 31 -8.55 4.95 -2.20
CA ALA A 31 -9.31 3.71 -2.29
C ALA A 31 -9.92 3.30 -0.94
N GLY A 32 -9.30 3.71 0.18
CA GLY A 32 -9.82 3.43 1.51
C GLY A 32 -8.75 3.46 2.59
N PHE A 33 -9.18 3.12 3.80
CA PHE A 33 -8.31 2.88 4.95
C PHE A 33 -8.15 1.39 5.19
N VAL A 34 -6.96 0.98 5.62
CA VAL A 34 -6.66 -0.41 6.02
C VAL A 34 -6.03 -0.45 7.40
N ARG A 35 -6.33 -1.51 8.16
CA ARG A 35 -5.64 -1.77 9.44
C ARG A 35 -4.23 -2.26 9.13
N MET A 36 -3.23 -1.64 9.73
CA MET A 36 -1.85 -2.09 9.57
C MET A 36 -1.66 -3.48 10.18
N THR A 37 -2.44 -3.84 11.20
CA THR A 37 -2.44 -5.18 11.81
C THR A 37 -3.16 -6.24 10.98
N ASP A 38 -3.79 -5.89 9.85
CA ASP A 38 -4.42 -6.87 8.96
C ASP A 38 -3.34 -7.84 8.42
N GLN A 39 -3.63 -9.14 8.47
CA GLN A 39 -2.66 -10.16 8.06
C GLN A 39 -2.20 -9.97 6.61
N ARG A 40 -3.07 -9.49 5.71
CA ARG A 40 -2.73 -9.23 4.32
C ARG A 40 -1.75 -8.06 4.20
N VAL A 41 -1.94 -7.02 5.00
CA VAL A 41 -1.03 -5.88 5.07
C VAL A 41 0.33 -6.32 5.65
N GLN A 42 0.33 -7.12 6.72
CA GLN A 42 1.56 -7.66 7.30
C GLN A 42 2.34 -8.53 6.31
N HIS A 43 1.67 -9.41 5.57
CA HIS A 43 2.30 -10.20 4.51
C HIS A 43 2.88 -9.33 3.39
N LEU A 44 2.15 -8.28 2.99
CA LEU A 44 2.63 -7.34 2.00
C LEU A 44 3.88 -6.59 2.49
N LEU A 45 3.90 -6.10 3.73
CA LEU A 45 5.04 -5.43 4.34
C LEU A 45 6.27 -6.33 4.50
N ALA A 46 6.07 -7.64 4.71
CA ALA A 46 7.16 -8.60 4.79
C ALA A 46 7.84 -8.85 3.44
N ARG A 47 7.13 -8.61 2.33
CA ARG A 47 7.58 -8.90 0.95
C ARG A 47 8.00 -7.66 0.18
N THR A 48 7.50 -6.50 0.57
CA THR A 48 7.74 -5.22 -0.09
C THR A 48 8.46 -4.28 0.86
N THR A 49 9.56 -3.71 0.41
CA THR A 49 10.35 -2.78 1.21
C THR A 49 9.57 -1.49 1.44
N ALA A 50 9.21 -1.22 2.70
CA ALA A 50 8.69 0.07 3.12
C ALA A 50 9.79 1.13 2.97
N ARG A 51 9.39 2.30 2.47
CA ARG A 51 10.29 3.45 2.32
C ARG A 51 9.76 4.66 3.08
N PRO A 52 10.64 5.51 3.61
CA PRO A 52 10.23 6.78 4.18
C PRO A 52 9.62 7.67 3.09
N ALA A 53 8.61 8.43 3.47
CA ALA A 53 7.95 9.48 2.71
C ALA A 53 8.01 10.81 3.51
N ASP A 54 7.33 11.85 3.02
CA ASP A 54 7.38 13.18 3.66
C ASP A 54 6.99 13.12 5.15
N GLY A 55 7.81 13.74 6.01
CA GLY A 55 7.58 13.78 7.46
C GLY A 55 7.91 12.46 8.17
N ASP A 56 7.00 12.00 9.00
CA ASP A 56 7.02 10.71 9.71
C ASP A 56 6.30 9.59 8.95
N MET A 57 5.94 9.85 7.69
CA MET A 57 5.17 8.94 6.86
C MET A 57 6.05 7.86 6.25
N TRP A 58 5.48 6.68 6.11
CA TRP A 58 6.03 5.55 5.39
C TRP A 58 5.09 5.15 4.27
N GLU A 59 5.64 4.60 3.20
CA GLU A 59 4.84 4.05 2.12
C GLU A 59 5.45 2.78 1.53
N ILE A 60 4.58 1.96 0.93
CA ILE A 60 4.96 0.87 0.03
C ILE A 60 4.23 1.05 -1.28
N HIS A 61 4.91 0.67 -2.36
CA HIS A 61 4.38 0.67 -3.71
C HIS A 61 4.29 -0.78 -4.16
N PHE A 62 3.13 -1.19 -4.65
CA PHE A 62 2.89 -2.57 -5.05
C PHE A 62 1.89 -2.64 -6.20
N THR A 63 1.75 -3.80 -6.80
CA THR A 63 0.83 -4.14 -7.87
C THR A 63 -0.26 -5.06 -7.33
N PHE A 64 -1.45 -5.03 -7.95
CA PHE A 64 -2.53 -5.92 -7.51
C PHE A 64 -2.17 -7.41 -7.62
N ALA A 65 -1.28 -7.80 -8.54
CA ALA A 65 -0.76 -9.18 -8.64
C ALA A 65 0.03 -9.60 -7.39
N GLU A 66 0.73 -8.66 -6.75
CA GLU A 66 1.45 -8.91 -5.48
C GLU A 66 0.47 -9.05 -4.29
N CYS A 67 -0.74 -8.50 -4.40
CA CYS A 67 -1.82 -8.68 -3.42
C CYS A 67 -2.64 -9.96 -3.64
N GLU A 68 -2.91 -10.36 -4.88
CA GLU A 68 -3.72 -11.56 -5.19
C GLU A 68 -3.02 -12.85 -4.75
N LEU A 69 -1.69 -12.84 -4.62
CA LEU A 69 -0.91 -13.95 -4.08
C LEU A 69 -1.14 -14.22 -2.57
N ILE A 70 -1.93 -13.38 -1.89
CA ILE A 70 -2.25 -13.48 -0.45
C ILE A 70 -3.68 -14.01 -0.23
N ALA A 71 -4.50 -14.11 -1.29
CA ALA A 71 -5.89 -14.57 -1.20
C ALA A 71 -6.09 -16.04 -1.65
N ALA A 72 -5.03 -16.73 -2.08
CA ALA A 72 -5.04 -18.13 -2.51
C ALA A 72 -4.50 -19.07 -1.42
#